data_AF-A0A482VAN5-F1
#
_entry.id   AF-A0A482VAN5-F1
#
_cell.length_a   1.000
_cell.length_b   1.000
_cell.length_c   1.000
_cell.angle_alpha   90.00
_cell.angle_beta   90.00
_cell.angle_gamma   90.00
#
_symmetry.space_group_name_H-M   'P 1'
#
loop_
_entity.id
_entity.type
_entity.pdbx_description
1 polymer ?
#
loop_
_entity_poly.entity_id
_entity_poly.type
_entity_poly.pdbx_seq_one_letter_code
_entity_poly.pdbx_strand_id
1 'polypeptide(L)' 'MGDLNIDISKLPEDVREKLAELDLELSEGKFFGH' A
#
# COMPACT_ATOMS: atom_id res chain seq x y z
N MET A 1 -16.96 -1.97 -6.44
CA MET A 1 -15.77 -1.97 -5.57
C MET A 1 -16.30 -2.11 -4.17
N GLY A 2 -16.18 -3.29 -3.56
CA GLY A 2 -16.67 -3.47 -2.20
C GLY A 2 -15.79 -2.65 -1.26
N ASP A 3 -16.41 -1.90 -0.36
CA ASP A 3 -15.76 -1.14 0.70
C ASP A 3 -14.97 -2.11 1.58
N LEU A 4 -13.72 -2.38 1.19
CA LEU A 4 -12.80 -3.21 1.94
C LEU A 4 -12.32 -2.36 3.11
N ASN A 5 -13.07 -2.42 4.22
CA ASN A 5 -12.70 -1.79 5.48
C ASN A 5 -11.52 -2.56 6.12
N ILE A 6 -10.37 -2.52 5.46
CA ILE A 6 -9.13 -3.08 5.98
C ILE A 6 -8.58 -2.07 6.98
N ASP A 7 -8.61 -2.45 8.25
CA ASP A 7 -7.89 -1.73 9.28
C ASP A 7 -6.39 -2.01 9.13
N ILE A 8 -5.68 -1.08 8.48
CA ILE A 8 -4.22 -1.19 8.25
C ILE A 8 -3.46 -1.28 9.57
N SER A 9 -4.00 -0.73 10.67
CA SER A 9 -3.36 -0.79 11.98
C SER A 9 -3.34 -2.19 12.60
N LYS A 10 -4.23 -3.09 12.16
CA LYS A 10 -4.31 -4.50 12.57
C LYS A 10 -3.39 -5.43 11.79
N LEU A 11 -2.77 -4.95 10.71
CA LEU A 11 -1.91 -5.76 9.87
C LEU A 11 -0.54 -6.01 10.54
N PRO A 12 0.12 -7.15 10.26
CA PRO A 12 1.49 -7.39 10.68
C PRO A 12 2.43 -6.27 10.22
N GLU A 13 3.51 -6.06 10.96
CA GLU A 13 4.51 -5.03 10.66
C GLU A 13 5.05 -5.14 9.24
N ASP A 14 5.47 -6.35 8.83
CA ASP A 14 6.00 -6.61 7.50
C ASP A 14 5.01 -6.26 6.37
N VAL A 15 3.71 -6.40 6.62
CA VAL A 15 2.67 -6.07 5.63
C VAL A 15 2.45 -4.56 5.58
N ARG A 16 2.46 -3.88 6.73
CA ARG A 16 2.33 -2.42 6.79
C ARG A 16 3.54 -1.72 6.16
N GLU A 17 4.75 -2.24 6.37
CA GLU A 17 5.96 -1.73 5.72
C GLU A 17 5.85 -1.86 4.21
N LYS A 18 5.51 -3.05 3.69
CA LYS A 18 5.31 -3.27 2.25
C LYS A 18 4.23 -2.39 1.64
N LEU A 19 3.14 -2.13 2.39
CA LEU A 19 2.08 -1.23 1.94
C LEU A 19 2.56 0.22 1.89
N ALA A 20 3.37 0.66 2.85
CA ALA A 20 3.94 2.00 2.86
C ALA A 20 4.96 2.20 1.72
N GLU A 21 5.80 1.20 1.44
CA GLU A 21 6.69 1.19 0.28
C GLU A 21 5.89 1.29 -1.03
N LEU A 22 4.87 0.45 -1.18
CA LEU A 22 4.00 0.44 -2.36
C LEU A 22 3.26 1.77 -2.56
N ASP A 23 2.75 2.39 -1.50
CA ASP A 23 2.09 3.70 -1.55
C ASP A 23 3.05 4.80 -2.04
N LEU A 24 4.31 4.75 -1.56
CA LEU A 24 5.37 5.65 -2.00
C LEU A 24 5.68 5.47 -3.49
N GLU A 25 5.85 4.23 -3.94
CA GLU A 25 6.14 3.89 -5.35
C GLU A 25 5.00 4.30 -6.29
N LEU A 26 3.75 4.11 -5.86
CA LEU A 26 2.56 4.56 -6.58
C LEU A 26 2.48 6.09 -6.63
N SER A 27 2.76 6.76 -5.52
CA SER A 27 2.76 8.22 -5.43
C SER A 27 3.89 8.87 -6.21
N GLU A 28 5.05 8.23 -6.31
CA GLU A 28 6.18 8.67 -7.14
C GLU A 28 5.97 8.36 -8.63
N GLY A 29 4.88 7.67 -9.00
CA GLY A 29 4.59 7.28 -10.37
C GLY A 29 5.54 6.21 -10.93
N LYS A 30 6.36 5.58 -10.06
CA LYS A 30 7.31 4.53 -10.45
C LYS A 30 6.61 3.30 -11.02
N PHE A 31 5.35 3.10 -10.67
CA PHE A 31 4.54 1.98 -11.16
C PHE A 31 4.06 2.17 -12.63
N PHE A 32 4.07 3.40 -13.17
CA PHE A 32 3.48 3.70 -14.49
C PHE A 32 4.51 4.04 -15.58
N GLY A 33 5.80 3.87 -15.31
CA GLY A 33 6.87 4.19 -16.25
C GLY A 33 7.37 3.00 -17.07
N HIS A 34 6.86 2.88 -18.31
CA HIS A 34 7.62 2.39 -19.47
C HIS A 34 7.64 3.48 -20.54
#